data_AF-A0A8S1F2L8-F1
#
_entry.id   AF-A0A8S1F2L8-F1
#
_cell.length_a   1.000
_cell.length_b   1.000
_cell.length_c   1.000
_cell.angle_alpha   90.00
_cell.angle_beta   90.00
_cell.angle_gamma   90.00
#
_symmetry.space_group_name_H-M   'P 1'
#
loop_
_entity.id
_entity.type
_entity.pdbx_description
1 polymer ?
#
loop_
_entity_poly.entity_id
_entity_poly.type
_entity_poly.pdbx_seq_one_letter_code
_entity_poly.pdbx_strand_id
1 'polypeptide(L)'
;MRLSICAGILVLAVFASCDEVPAGHTVVTQCRCADLDECSVEIARKTDTCKKQPKCTAFLKQIGDADKIMACLDKDHEEMSKVEVCAKRKLNGELGCTNSATPVNMTVPLIPVIEVPSLTESGAVAEDVSVVPQPPPQLSQYLMCIDECTHDDMDVIPGRKKRSPATCAFKLKCALAPPNEATQAAYTECQKELNFDPTKGAADSCKCLQAAGVDMKC
;
A
#
# COMPACT_ATOMS: atom_id res chain seq x y z
N MET A 1 -1.12 76.08 9.54
CA MET A 1 -1.46 74.63 9.49
C MET A 1 -0.30 73.96 8.77
N ARG A 2 0.76 73.45 9.43
CA ARG A 2 0.92 72.15 10.13
C ARG A 2 0.56 70.90 9.29
N LEU A 3 1.62 70.12 8.99
CA LEU A 3 1.73 68.66 8.77
C LEU A 3 0.94 68.04 7.60
N SER A 4 1.33 66.95 6.95
CA SER A 4 2.55 66.13 6.91
C SER A 4 2.38 65.13 5.75
N ILE A 5 3.52 64.73 5.19
CA ILE A 5 3.85 63.54 4.38
C ILE A 5 2.86 62.36 4.46
N CYS A 6 2.56 61.72 3.32
CA CYS A 6 2.61 60.26 3.20
C CYS A 6 2.80 59.83 1.73
N ALA A 7 3.94 59.19 1.50
CA ALA A 7 4.30 58.51 0.27
C ALA A 7 3.26 57.41 -0.05
N GLY A 8 2.67 57.48 -1.23
CA GLY A 8 1.87 56.40 -1.79
C GLY A 8 2.77 55.28 -2.25
N ILE A 9 3.10 54.37 -1.34
CA ILE A 9 3.74 53.10 -1.63
C ILE A 9 2.80 52.33 -2.56
N LEU A 10 3.26 52.11 -3.79
CA LEU A 10 2.61 51.27 -4.78
C LEU A 10 2.82 49.81 -4.33
N VAL A 11 1.95 49.34 -3.42
CA VAL A 11 1.91 47.94 -3.02
C VAL A 11 1.35 47.17 -4.23
N LEU A 12 2.27 46.59 -5.00
CA LEU A 12 1.97 45.42 -5.83
C LEU A 12 1.50 44.32 -4.87
N ALA A 13 0.18 44.29 -4.62
CA ALA A 13 -0.48 43.12 -4.11
C ALA A 13 -0.37 42.06 -5.21
N VAL A 14 0.69 41.25 -5.13
CA VAL A 14 0.66 39.90 -5.67
C VAL A 14 -0.45 39.22 -4.88
N PHE A 15 -1.65 39.22 -5.45
CA PHE A 15 -2.70 38.31 -5.04
C PHE A 15 -2.13 36.92 -5.24
N ALA A 16 -1.55 36.35 -4.19
CA ALA A 16 -1.41 34.92 -4.08
C ALA A 16 -2.82 34.38 -4.23
N SER A 17 -3.12 33.81 -5.39
CA SER A 17 -4.32 33.03 -5.61
C SER A 17 -4.35 31.99 -4.50
N CYS A 18 -5.20 32.19 -3.49
CA CYS A 18 -5.61 31.08 -2.65
C CYS A 18 -6.43 30.18 -3.56
N ASP A 19 -5.78 29.22 -4.21
CA ASP A 19 -6.49 28.08 -4.80
C ASP A 19 -7.26 27.44 -3.66
N GLU A 20 -8.58 27.70 -3.61
CA GLU A 20 -9.46 27.14 -2.60
C GLU A 20 -9.42 25.62 -2.75
N VAL A 21 -8.98 24.94 -1.69
CA VAL A 21 -8.98 23.48 -1.65
C VAL A 21 -10.43 23.01 -1.80
N PRO A 22 -10.74 22.19 -2.81
CA PRO A 22 -12.11 21.74 -3.04
C PRO A 22 -12.68 21.06 -1.79
N ALA A 23 -13.97 21.30 -1.49
CA ALA A 23 -14.63 20.63 -0.38
C ALA A 23 -14.42 19.11 -0.46
N GLY A 24 -14.08 18.48 0.67
CA GLY A 24 -13.72 17.06 0.70
C GLY A 24 -12.30 16.74 0.23
N HIS A 25 -11.41 17.72 0.10
CA HIS A 25 -9.99 17.53 -0.18
C HIS A 25 -9.13 18.22 0.89
N THR A 26 -7.88 17.77 1.02
CA THR A 26 -6.85 18.39 1.85
C THR A 26 -5.55 18.53 1.07
N VAL A 27 -4.66 19.39 1.54
CA VAL A 27 -3.35 19.59 0.95
C VAL A 27 -2.30 18.96 1.85
N VAL A 28 -1.52 18.03 1.31
CA VAL A 28 -0.41 17.38 2.00
C VAL A 28 0.82 17.36 1.11
N THR A 29 2.01 17.35 1.69
CA THR A 29 3.26 17.25 0.92
C THR A 29 3.36 15.90 0.21
N GLN A 30 3.93 15.88 -0.99
CA GLN A 30 4.30 14.64 -1.65
C GLN A 30 5.36 13.88 -0.84
N CYS A 31 5.26 12.56 -0.78
CA CYS A 31 6.24 11.71 -0.09
C CYS A 31 7.60 11.74 -0.77
N ARG A 32 8.68 11.83 0.00
CA ARG A 32 10.03 11.62 -0.52
C ARG A 32 10.32 10.13 -0.68
N CYS A 33 11.03 9.77 -1.74
CA CYS A 33 11.38 8.38 -2.01
C CYS A 33 12.23 7.77 -0.90
N ALA A 34 13.19 8.53 -0.35
CA ALA A 34 14.04 8.08 0.75
C ALA A 34 13.25 7.74 2.03
N ASP A 35 12.23 8.54 2.38
CA ASP A 35 11.43 8.31 3.58
C ASP A 35 10.52 7.07 3.42
N LEU A 36 9.99 6.85 2.22
CA LEU A 36 9.22 5.64 1.90
C LEU A 36 10.10 4.39 1.92
N ASP A 37 11.33 4.49 1.43
CA ASP A 37 12.29 3.38 1.45
C ASP A 37 12.60 2.95 2.88
N GLU A 38 12.90 3.90 3.75
CA GLU A 38 13.16 3.64 5.17
C GLU A 38 11.93 3.01 5.86
N CYS A 39 10.75 3.59 5.64
CA CYS A 39 9.51 3.04 6.18
C CYS A 39 9.21 1.62 5.64
N SER A 40 9.46 1.37 4.35
CA SER A 40 9.23 0.06 3.74
C SER A 40 10.15 -1.00 4.31
N VAL A 41 11.42 -0.65 4.59
CA VAL A 41 12.38 -1.53 5.27
C VAL A 41 11.91 -1.84 6.70
N GLU A 42 11.40 -0.85 7.44
CA GLU A 42 10.86 -1.09 8.79
C GLU A 42 9.65 -2.02 8.76
N ILE A 43 8.71 -1.79 7.83
CA ILE A 43 7.53 -2.65 7.66
C ILE A 43 7.95 -4.07 7.29
N ALA A 44 8.87 -4.26 6.34
CA ALA A 44 9.37 -5.58 5.97
C ALA A 44 9.97 -6.32 7.17
N ARG A 45 10.79 -5.64 7.98
CA ARG A 45 11.36 -6.21 9.21
C ARG A 45 10.28 -6.62 10.23
N LYS A 46 9.24 -5.80 10.40
CA LYS A 46 8.09 -6.16 11.25
C LYS A 46 7.34 -7.36 10.67
N THR A 47 7.09 -7.39 9.37
CA THR A 47 6.42 -8.51 8.67
C THR A 47 7.14 -9.83 8.91
N ASP A 48 8.47 -9.85 8.77
CA ASP A 48 9.28 -11.04 9.02
C ASP A 48 9.22 -11.56 10.46
N THR A 49 9.00 -10.66 11.41
CA THR A 49 8.79 -11.00 12.81
C THR A 49 7.37 -11.52 13.03
N CYS A 50 6.37 -10.82 12.49
CA CYS A 50 4.94 -11.11 12.65
C CYS A 50 4.54 -12.44 12.03
N LYS A 51 5.08 -12.75 10.84
CA LYS A 51 4.76 -13.99 10.10
C LYS A 51 5.13 -15.27 10.86
N LYS A 52 6.11 -15.18 11.78
CA LYS A 52 6.60 -16.28 12.63
C LYS A 52 5.94 -16.33 14.01
N GLN A 53 5.07 -15.39 14.35
CA GLN A 53 4.44 -15.39 15.67
C GLN A 53 3.53 -16.62 15.85
N PRO A 54 3.53 -17.27 17.03
CA PRO A 54 2.67 -18.41 17.31
C PRO A 54 1.19 -18.12 17.05
N LYS A 55 0.73 -16.90 17.37
CA LYS A 55 -0.65 -16.46 17.15
C LYS A 55 -1.07 -16.49 15.68
N CYS A 56 -0.18 -16.14 14.75
CA CYS A 56 -0.47 -16.16 13.32
C CYS A 56 -0.24 -17.56 12.73
N THR A 57 0.90 -18.19 13.05
CA THR A 57 1.23 -19.54 12.53
C THR A 57 0.23 -20.62 12.95
N ALA A 58 -0.53 -20.41 14.04
CA ALA A 58 -1.63 -21.27 14.44
C ALA A 58 -2.71 -21.42 13.36
N PHE A 59 -2.96 -20.40 12.53
CA PHE A 59 -3.90 -20.50 11.40
C PHE A 59 -3.35 -21.43 10.31
N LEU A 60 -2.06 -21.32 9.98
CA LEU A 60 -1.44 -22.15 8.96
C LEU A 60 -1.40 -23.64 9.34
N LYS A 61 -1.14 -23.94 10.62
CA LYS A 61 -1.13 -25.31 11.15
C LYS A 61 -2.47 -26.03 11.02
N GLN A 62 -3.57 -25.30 10.85
CA GLN A 62 -4.91 -25.90 10.64
C GLN A 62 -5.10 -26.39 9.21
N ILE A 63 -4.31 -25.89 8.26
CA ILE A 63 -4.49 -26.14 6.83
C ILE A 63 -3.28 -26.83 6.17
N GLY A 64 -2.17 -27.02 6.89
CA GLY A 64 -1.01 -27.72 6.36
C GLY A 64 0.26 -27.49 7.16
N ASP A 65 1.39 -27.74 6.50
CA ASP A 65 2.73 -27.50 7.02
C ASP A 65 3.02 -25.99 7.00
N ALA A 66 2.99 -25.37 8.19
CA ALA A 66 3.12 -23.92 8.32
C ALA A 66 4.43 -23.38 7.72
N ASP A 67 5.54 -24.09 7.85
CA ASP A 67 6.84 -23.63 7.33
C ASP A 67 6.87 -23.68 5.80
N LYS A 68 6.29 -24.73 5.20
CA LYS A 68 6.16 -24.83 3.75
C LYS A 68 5.18 -23.80 3.19
N ILE A 69 4.05 -23.58 3.85
CA ILE A 69 3.09 -22.55 3.44
C ILE A 69 3.75 -21.17 3.46
N MET A 70 4.47 -20.84 4.54
CA MET A 70 5.23 -19.58 4.61
C MET A 70 6.25 -19.47 3.50
N ALA A 71 7.00 -20.54 3.20
CA ALA A 71 7.97 -20.54 2.11
C ALA A 71 7.33 -20.30 0.73
N CYS A 72 6.13 -20.83 0.49
CA CYS A 72 5.38 -20.55 -0.74
C CYS A 72 5.02 -19.06 -0.84
N LEU A 73 4.46 -18.49 0.24
CA LEU A 73 4.08 -17.07 0.28
C LEU A 73 5.28 -16.13 0.14
N ASP A 74 6.42 -16.47 0.77
CA ASP A 74 7.66 -15.72 0.67
C ASP A 74 8.21 -15.74 -0.77
N LYS A 75 8.13 -16.89 -1.44
CA LYS A 75 8.55 -17.02 -2.85
C LYS A 75 7.67 -16.19 -3.78
N ASP A 76 6.35 -16.22 -3.58
CA ASP A 76 5.42 -15.41 -4.37
C ASP A 76 5.71 -13.91 -4.19
N HIS A 77 5.98 -13.49 -2.95
CA HIS A 77 6.36 -12.13 -2.65
C HIS A 77 7.69 -11.76 -3.31
N GLU A 78 8.70 -12.62 -3.25
CA GLU A 78 10.01 -12.38 -3.87
C GLU A 78 9.90 -12.16 -5.39
N GLU A 79 9.10 -12.98 -6.09
CA GLU A 79 8.88 -12.80 -7.53
C GLU A 79 8.20 -11.47 -7.86
N MET A 80 7.19 -11.07 -7.09
CA MET A 80 6.55 -9.76 -7.24
C MET A 80 7.52 -8.61 -6.94
N SER A 81 8.35 -8.74 -5.90
CA SER A 81 9.34 -7.73 -5.54
C SER A 81 10.40 -7.53 -6.62
N LYS A 82 10.72 -8.54 -7.44
CA LYS A 82 11.63 -8.35 -8.59
C LYS A 82 11.07 -7.35 -9.60
N VAL A 83 9.76 -7.44 -9.89
CA VAL A 83 9.07 -6.51 -10.79
C VAL A 83 9.05 -5.10 -10.18
N GLU A 84 8.74 -4.98 -8.89
CA GLU A 84 8.73 -3.70 -8.17
C GLU A 84 10.12 -3.05 -8.15
N VAL A 85 11.18 -3.81 -7.83
CA VAL A 85 12.57 -3.33 -7.84
C VAL A 85 12.98 -2.89 -9.25
N CYS A 86 12.58 -3.64 -10.28
CA CYS A 86 12.84 -3.24 -11.67
C CYS A 86 12.14 -1.91 -12.00
N ALA A 87 10.84 -1.79 -11.69
CA ALA A 87 10.06 -0.58 -11.97
C ALA A 87 10.63 0.62 -11.21
N LYS A 88 11.00 0.44 -9.94
CA LYS A 88 11.67 1.44 -9.11
C LYS A 88 12.94 1.98 -9.74
N ARG A 89 13.77 1.11 -10.32
CA ARG A 89 15.01 1.54 -11.01
C ARG A 89 14.69 2.39 -12.24
N LYS A 90 13.69 1.99 -13.04
CA LYS A 90 13.28 2.74 -14.25
C LYS A 90 12.64 4.09 -13.91
N LEU A 91 11.89 4.15 -12.80
CA LEU A 91 11.23 5.36 -12.31
C LEU A 91 12.15 6.24 -11.44
N ASN A 92 13.36 5.76 -11.14
CA ASN A 92 14.31 6.38 -10.22
C ASN A 92 13.69 6.64 -8.83
N GLY A 93 12.85 5.74 -8.31
CA GLY A 93 12.16 5.92 -7.03
C GLY A 93 10.91 5.07 -6.91
N GLU A 94 10.37 4.98 -5.68
CA GLU A 94 9.09 4.34 -5.41
C GLU A 94 7.93 5.00 -6.18
N LEU A 95 6.83 4.25 -6.34
CA LEU A 95 5.69 4.75 -7.07
C LEU A 95 5.13 6.05 -6.46
N GLY A 96 5.09 7.11 -7.24
CA GLY A 96 4.44 8.38 -6.87
C GLY A 96 5.21 9.21 -5.85
N CYS A 97 6.42 8.83 -5.47
CA CYS A 97 7.28 9.65 -4.62
C CYS A 97 8.09 10.68 -5.41
N THR A 98 8.75 11.58 -4.70
CA THR A 98 9.68 12.55 -5.29
C THR A 98 11.08 12.45 -4.68
N ASN A 99 12.11 12.65 -5.51
CA ASN A 99 13.50 12.83 -5.06
C ASN A 99 13.84 14.30 -4.80
N SER A 100 12.88 15.22 -4.97
CA SER A 100 13.09 16.64 -4.72
C SER A 100 13.41 16.89 -3.25
N ALA A 101 14.40 17.74 -2.99
CA ALA A 101 14.67 18.28 -1.66
C ALA A 101 13.51 19.17 -1.15
N THR A 102 12.67 19.67 -2.06
CA THR A 102 11.47 20.45 -1.77
C THR A 102 10.26 19.76 -2.42
N PRO A 103 9.63 18.79 -1.73
CA PRO A 103 8.44 18.12 -2.25
C PRO A 103 7.30 19.09 -2.49
N VAL A 104 6.55 18.89 -3.57
CA VAL A 104 5.39 19.73 -3.89
C VAL A 104 4.21 19.34 -3.02
N ASN A 105 3.33 20.31 -2.75
CA ASN A 105 2.06 20.05 -2.11
C ASN A 105 1.07 19.41 -3.11
N MET A 106 0.30 18.45 -2.62
CA MET A 106 -0.69 17.70 -3.38
C MET A 106 -2.06 17.85 -2.76
N THR A 107 -3.06 18.15 -3.60
CA THR A 107 -4.47 18.12 -3.20
C THR A 107 -4.97 16.70 -3.30
N VAL A 108 -5.33 16.11 -2.15
CA VAL A 108 -5.83 14.74 -2.06
C VAL A 108 -7.24 14.71 -1.49
N PRO A 109 -8.11 13.80 -1.95
CA PRO A 109 -9.43 13.65 -1.36
C PRO A 109 -9.30 13.24 0.12
N LEU A 110 -10.07 13.91 0.98
CA LEU A 110 -10.28 13.49 2.35
C LEU A 110 -11.01 12.15 2.29
N ILE A 111 -10.38 11.10 2.82
CA ILE A 111 -11.02 9.79 2.94
C ILE A 111 -12.14 9.95 3.97
N PRO A 112 -13.43 9.76 3.62
CA PRO A 112 -14.50 9.82 4.60
C PRO A 112 -14.29 8.70 5.62
N VAL A 113 -14.40 9.05 6.90
CA VAL A 113 -14.50 8.05 7.99
C VAL A 113 -15.84 7.36 7.81
N ILE A 114 -15.82 6.16 7.22
CA ILE A 114 -17.01 5.30 7.18
C ILE A 114 -17.03 4.59 8.54
N GLU A 115 -17.97 4.98 9.41
CA GLU A 115 -18.28 4.20 10.61
C GLU A 115 -18.84 2.85 10.15
N VAL A 116 -18.05 1.80 10.31
CA VAL A 116 -18.50 0.44 10.00
C VAL A 116 -19.28 -0.05 11.22
N PRO A 117 -20.56 -0.45 11.09
CA PRO A 117 -21.25 -1.15 12.17
C PRO A 117 -20.46 -2.41 12.52
N SER A 118 -20.36 -2.72 13.82
CA SER A 118 -19.61 -3.89 14.31
C SER A 118 -20.05 -5.16 13.57
N LEU A 119 -19.10 -6.06 13.30
CA LEU A 119 -19.26 -7.34 12.58
C LEU A 119 -20.28 -8.32 13.20
N THR A 120 -21.07 -7.90 14.19
CA THR A 120 -22.18 -8.64 14.76
C THR A 120 -23.49 -8.50 13.98
N GLU A 121 -23.62 -7.58 13.01
CA GLU A 121 -24.94 -7.25 12.44
C GLU A 121 -25.12 -7.32 10.91
N SER A 122 -24.09 -7.62 10.10
CA SER A 122 -24.27 -7.59 8.64
C SER A 122 -24.11 -8.95 7.99
N GLY A 123 -25.23 -9.70 7.98
CA GLY A 123 -25.45 -10.88 7.13
C GLY A 123 -25.66 -10.50 5.66
N ALA A 124 -24.62 -9.99 5.00
CA ALA A 124 -24.65 -9.71 3.57
C ALA A 124 -24.04 -10.88 2.80
N VAL A 125 -24.92 -11.71 2.23
CA VAL A 125 -24.60 -12.70 1.19
C VAL A 125 -24.13 -11.97 -0.06
N ALA A 126 -22.87 -12.18 -0.44
CA ALA A 126 -22.36 -11.77 -1.74
C ALA A 126 -22.72 -12.83 -2.78
N GLU A 127 -23.42 -12.41 -3.83
CA GLU A 127 -23.80 -13.21 -4.98
C GLU A 127 -22.58 -13.75 -5.76
N ASP A 128 -22.86 -14.90 -6.37
CA ASP A 128 -22.07 -15.79 -7.21
C ASP A 128 -20.94 -15.11 -8.04
N VAL A 129 -19.69 -15.32 -7.60
CA VAL A 129 -18.49 -15.04 -8.39
C VAL A 129 -17.87 -16.40 -8.72
N SER A 130 -17.83 -16.69 -10.03
CA SER A 130 -17.09 -17.76 -10.72
C SER A 130 -16.17 -18.61 -9.85
N VAL A 131 -16.28 -19.93 -10.00
CA VAL A 131 -15.45 -21.00 -9.38
C VAL A 131 -13.95 -20.80 -9.67
N VAL A 132 -13.37 -19.79 -9.05
CA VAL A 132 -11.95 -19.67 -8.77
C VAL A 132 -11.78 -20.39 -7.44
N PRO A 133 -10.92 -21.41 -7.34
CA PRO A 133 -10.65 -22.08 -6.09
C PRO A 133 -10.27 -21.05 -5.03
N GLN A 134 -11.15 -20.83 -4.07
CA GLN A 134 -10.84 -19.91 -2.98
C GLN A 134 -9.88 -20.59 -2.02
N PRO A 135 -8.78 -19.94 -1.62
CA PRO A 135 -7.93 -20.47 -0.58
C PRO A 135 -8.75 -20.63 0.71
N PRO A 136 -8.36 -21.56 1.60
CA PRO A 136 -9.07 -21.74 2.85
C PRO A 136 -9.02 -20.46 3.69
N PRO A 137 -10.09 -20.16 4.47
CA PRO A 137 -10.22 -18.89 5.19
C PRO A 137 -9.06 -18.65 6.19
N GLN A 138 -8.42 -19.71 6.68
CA GLN A 138 -7.27 -19.64 7.57
C GLN A 138 -6.06 -18.98 6.91
N LEU A 139 -5.88 -19.12 5.59
CA LEU A 139 -4.81 -18.41 4.88
C LEU A 139 -5.07 -16.90 4.92
N SER A 140 -6.31 -16.48 4.71
CA SER A 140 -6.72 -15.07 4.83
C SER A 140 -6.56 -14.57 6.28
N GLN A 141 -6.92 -15.37 7.28
CA GLN A 141 -6.73 -15.03 8.70
C GLN A 141 -5.25 -14.88 9.07
N TYR A 142 -4.38 -15.73 8.52
CA TYR A 142 -2.94 -15.60 8.68
C TYR A 142 -2.42 -14.27 8.12
N LEU A 143 -2.81 -13.93 6.88
CA LEU A 143 -2.41 -12.67 6.24
C LEU A 143 -2.92 -11.44 7.00
N MET A 144 -4.17 -11.48 7.49
CA MET A 144 -4.73 -10.42 8.33
C MET A 144 -4.00 -10.29 9.67
N CYS A 145 -3.61 -11.41 10.29
CA CYS A 145 -2.85 -11.42 11.54
C CYS A 145 -1.46 -10.76 11.39
N ILE A 146 -0.78 -11.02 10.26
CA ILE A 146 0.47 -10.34 9.91
C ILE A 146 0.21 -8.84 9.75
N ASP A 147 -0.83 -8.47 9.02
CA ASP A 147 -1.16 -7.07 8.77
C ASP A 147 -1.48 -6.33 10.07
N GLU A 148 -2.22 -6.93 11.01
CA GLU A 148 -2.44 -6.38 12.35
C GLU A 148 -1.14 -6.17 13.09
N CYS A 149 -0.35 -7.22 13.24
CA CYS A 149 0.90 -7.19 13.97
C CYS A 149 1.91 -6.16 13.41
N THR A 150 1.88 -5.90 12.11
CA THR A 150 2.78 -4.93 11.44
C THR A 150 2.31 -3.48 11.57
N HIS A 151 1.01 -3.27 11.84
CA HIS A 151 0.36 -1.96 11.87
C HIS A 151 -0.21 -1.58 13.25
N ASP A 152 -0.01 -2.40 14.30
CA ASP A 152 -0.51 -2.14 15.67
C ASP A 152 -0.07 -0.78 16.24
N ASP A 153 1.01 -0.16 15.74
CA ASP A 153 1.48 1.18 16.13
C ASP A 153 0.81 2.35 15.37
N MET A 154 -0.13 2.04 14.48
CA MET A 154 -0.84 3.05 13.71
C MET A 154 -2.25 3.24 14.29
N ASP A 155 -2.61 4.49 14.59
CA ASP A 155 -4.00 4.91 14.75
C ASP A 155 -4.71 4.78 13.38
N VAL A 156 -4.92 3.56 12.90
CA VAL A 156 -5.58 3.28 11.61
C VAL A 156 -7.08 3.41 11.83
N ILE A 157 -7.71 4.25 11.01
CA ILE A 157 -9.16 4.27 10.79
C ILE A 157 -9.64 2.80 10.64
N PRO A 158 -10.58 2.32 11.48
CA PRO A 158 -11.03 0.93 11.43
C PRO A 158 -11.45 0.52 10.02
N GLY A 159 -10.92 -0.59 9.51
CA GLY A 159 -11.38 -1.21 8.27
C GLY A 159 -10.57 -0.95 6.99
N ARG A 160 -9.45 -0.22 7.03
CA ARG A 160 -8.55 -0.08 5.86
C ARG A 160 -7.11 -0.50 6.17
N LYS A 161 -6.84 -1.80 6.09
CA LYS A 161 -5.48 -2.37 6.04
C LYS A 161 -5.12 -2.61 4.57
N LYS A 162 -4.75 -1.56 3.84
CA LYS A 162 -4.26 -1.72 2.45
C LYS A 162 -2.74 -1.82 2.48
N ARG A 163 -2.20 -2.94 1.99
CA ARG A 163 -0.79 -3.11 1.64
C ARG A 163 -0.43 -2.19 0.47
N SER A 164 0.69 -1.48 0.54
CA SER A 164 1.40 -0.73 -0.53
C SER A 164 2.17 0.45 0.07
N PRO A 165 3.01 1.18 -0.71
CA PRO A 165 3.58 2.48 -0.33
C PRO A 165 2.58 3.47 0.30
N ALA A 166 1.26 3.27 0.11
CA ALA A 166 0.20 4.02 0.76
C ALA A 166 0.20 3.91 2.30
N THR A 167 0.61 2.76 2.88
CA THR A 167 0.77 2.63 4.34
C THR A 167 1.84 3.60 4.84
N CYS A 168 3.00 3.62 4.17
CA CYS A 168 4.08 4.51 4.53
C CYS A 168 3.68 5.98 4.30
N ALA A 169 2.98 6.28 3.21
CA ALA A 169 2.44 7.60 2.96
C ALA A 169 1.51 8.08 4.09
N PHE A 170 0.62 7.20 4.58
CA PHE A 170 -0.24 7.51 5.72
C PHE A 170 0.56 7.74 7.01
N LYS A 171 1.52 6.85 7.34
CA LYS A 171 2.40 7.01 8.53
C LYS A 171 3.18 8.33 8.49
N LEU A 172 3.74 8.66 7.33
CA LEU A 172 4.55 9.84 7.09
C LEU A 172 3.71 11.10 6.86
N LYS A 173 2.37 10.99 6.83
CA LYS A 173 1.42 12.08 6.57
C LYS A 173 1.72 12.83 5.27
N CYS A 174 2.07 12.08 4.23
CA CYS A 174 2.36 12.58 2.89
C CYS A 174 1.49 11.88 1.85
N ALA A 175 1.47 12.40 0.62
CA ALA A 175 0.75 11.80 -0.50
C ALA A 175 1.69 11.20 -1.55
N LEU A 176 1.25 10.13 -2.19
CA LEU A 176 1.86 9.64 -3.41
C LEU A 176 1.16 10.27 -4.61
N ALA A 177 1.93 10.65 -5.62
CA ALA A 177 1.38 11.04 -6.90
C ALA A 177 0.63 9.87 -7.54
N PRO A 178 -0.50 10.14 -8.23
CA PRO A 178 -1.22 9.10 -8.93
C PRO A 178 -0.32 8.44 -9.98
N PRO A 179 -0.48 7.14 -10.24
CA PRO A 179 0.28 6.46 -11.29
C PRO A 179 0.00 7.12 -12.64
N ASN A 180 1.06 7.42 -13.39
CA ASN A 180 0.98 8.01 -14.72
C ASN A 180 1.34 6.97 -15.81
N GLU A 181 1.30 7.38 -17.08
CA GLU A 181 1.65 6.49 -18.20
C GLU A 181 3.08 5.95 -18.08
N ALA A 182 4.03 6.75 -17.60
CA ALA A 182 5.40 6.33 -17.39
C ALA A 182 5.51 5.22 -16.32
N THR A 183 4.73 5.31 -15.24
CA THR A 183 4.60 4.24 -14.26
C THR A 183 4.11 2.95 -14.92
N GLN A 184 2.97 3.01 -15.63
CA GLN A 184 2.37 1.82 -16.22
C GLN A 184 3.30 1.17 -17.25
N ALA A 185 3.99 2.00 -18.05
CA ALA A 185 5.02 1.55 -18.98
C ALA A 185 6.17 0.86 -18.27
N ALA A 186 6.72 1.44 -17.18
CA ALA A 186 7.81 0.84 -16.43
C ALA A 186 7.46 -0.55 -15.87
N TYR A 187 6.28 -0.71 -15.28
CA TYR A 187 5.83 -2.02 -14.78
C TYR A 187 5.60 -3.02 -15.93
N THR A 188 5.00 -2.58 -17.04
CA THR A 188 4.77 -3.43 -18.21
C THR A 188 6.09 -3.89 -18.85
N GLU A 189 7.07 -3.00 -18.96
CA GLU A 189 8.41 -3.33 -19.45
C GLU A 189 9.13 -4.30 -18.52
N CYS A 190 9.09 -4.05 -17.20
CA CYS A 190 9.72 -4.94 -16.22
C CYS A 190 9.11 -6.33 -16.19
N GLN A 191 7.78 -6.45 -16.34
CA GLN A 191 7.13 -7.74 -16.48
C GLN A 191 7.62 -8.49 -17.72
N LYS A 192 7.79 -7.78 -18.86
CA LYS A 192 8.33 -8.38 -20.09
C LYS A 192 9.81 -8.78 -19.94
N GLU A 193 10.65 -7.89 -19.42
CA GLU A 193 12.10 -8.13 -19.25
C GLU A 193 12.38 -9.31 -18.31
N LEU A 194 11.57 -9.44 -17.25
CA LEU A 194 11.71 -10.52 -16.27
C LEU A 194 10.94 -11.79 -16.67
N ASN A 195 10.22 -11.78 -17.80
CA ASN A 195 9.30 -12.84 -18.21
C ASN A 195 8.30 -13.22 -17.09
N PHE A 196 7.84 -12.21 -16.35
CA PHE A 196 6.86 -12.38 -15.29
C PHE A 196 5.47 -12.56 -15.90
N ASP A 197 4.89 -13.73 -15.72
CA ASP A 197 3.52 -14.06 -16.11
C ASP A 197 2.66 -14.22 -14.85
N PRO A 198 1.73 -13.30 -14.57
CA PRO A 198 0.86 -13.37 -13.40
C PRO A 198 0.01 -14.66 -13.33
N THR A 199 -0.42 -15.19 -14.47
CA THR A 199 -1.23 -16.41 -14.54
C THR A 199 -0.39 -17.63 -14.19
N LYS A 200 0.84 -17.68 -14.70
CA LYS A 200 1.79 -18.74 -14.32
C LYS A 200 2.18 -18.64 -12.84
N GLY A 201 2.44 -17.41 -12.37
CA GLY A 201 2.71 -17.13 -10.95
C GLY A 201 1.63 -17.71 -10.05
N ALA A 202 0.37 -17.34 -10.29
CA ALA A 202 -0.76 -17.85 -9.51
C ALA A 202 -0.88 -19.40 -9.53
N ALA A 203 -0.63 -20.03 -10.68
CA ALA A 203 -0.65 -21.49 -10.79
C ALA A 203 0.49 -22.16 -10.00
N ASP A 204 1.69 -21.58 -10.02
CA ASP A 204 2.85 -22.07 -9.28
C ASP A 204 2.66 -21.87 -7.76
N SER A 205 2.11 -20.73 -7.34
CA SER A 205 1.70 -20.46 -5.96
C SER A 205 0.71 -21.50 -5.46
N CYS A 206 -0.34 -21.78 -6.25
CA CYS A 206 -1.37 -22.74 -5.90
C CYS A 206 -0.79 -24.15 -5.72
N LYS A 207 0.04 -24.61 -6.67
CA LYS A 207 0.72 -25.92 -6.57
C LYS A 207 1.65 -26.00 -5.36
N CYS A 208 2.36 -24.91 -5.04
CA CYS A 208 3.21 -24.85 -3.87
C CYS A 208 2.39 -25.02 -2.58
N LEU A 209 1.29 -24.28 -2.44
CA LEU A 209 0.38 -24.38 -1.30
C LEU A 209 -0.24 -25.79 -1.20
N GLN A 210 -0.66 -26.37 -2.31
CA GLN A 210 -1.18 -27.74 -2.33
C GLN A 210 -0.12 -28.76 -1.86
N ALA A 211 1.13 -28.63 -2.30
CA ALA A 211 2.24 -29.48 -1.85
C ALA A 211 2.60 -29.25 -0.37
N ALA A 212 2.28 -28.08 0.18
CA ALA A 212 2.40 -27.77 1.60
C ALA A 212 1.26 -28.35 2.46
N GLY A 213 0.28 -29.02 1.83
CA GLY A 213 -0.84 -29.68 2.50
C GLY A 213 -2.15 -28.89 2.50
N VAL A 214 -2.18 -27.73 1.84
CA VAL A 214 -3.39 -26.91 1.73
C VAL A 214 -4.39 -27.59 0.81
N ASP A 215 -5.58 -27.88 1.33
CA ASP A 215 -6.68 -28.41 0.53
C ASP A 215 -7.28 -27.31 -0.34
N MET A 216 -6.78 -27.21 -1.57
CA MET A 216 -7.29 -26.30 -2.59
C MET A 216 -7.16 -26.91 -3.98
N LYS A 217 -8.01 -26.44 -4.90
CA LYS A 217 -7.91 -26.78 -6.31
C LYS A 217 -7.00 -25.79 -7.02
N CYS A 218 -6.19 -26.33 -7.92
CA CYS A 218 -5.45 -25.64 -8.95
C CYS A 218 -5.88 -26.26 -10.28
#